data_AF-A0A352F3A2-F1
#
_entry.id   AF-A0A352F3A2-F1
#
_cell.length_a   1.000
_cell.length_b   1.000
_cell.length_c   1.000
_cell.angle_alpha   90.00
_cell.angle_beta   90.00
_cell.angle_gamma   90.00
#
_symmetry.space_group_name_H-M   'P 1'
#
loop_
_entity.id
_entity.type
_entity.pdbx_description
1 polymer ?
#
loop_
_entity_poly.entity_id
_entity_poly.type
_entity_poly.pdbx_seq_one_letter_code
_entity_poly.pdbx_strand_id
1 'polypeptide(L)' 'MAITISLVAASIVGVLAILVARLLHLSEFASVTMAFVPGMLVAFPAIKSFMGTPLRFWQWTITVALCVFSAWLIYLVIGP' A
#
# COMPACT_ATOMS: atom_id res chain seq x y z
N MET A 1 -3.72 -5.79 20.57
CA MET A 1 -3.15 -6.98 19.88
C MET A 1 -3.47 -7.03 18.39
N ALA A 2 -4.75 -6.95 17.97
CA ALA A 2 -5.11 -7.06 16.55
C ALA A 2 -4.46 -5.99 15.64
N ILE A 3 -4.43 -4.73 16.07
CA ILE A 3 -3.81 -3.61 15.35
C ILE A 3 -2.31 -3.87 15.10
N THR A 4 -1.60 -4.30 16.14
CA THR A 4 -0.16 -4.59 16.09
C THR A 4 0.15 -5.70 15.09
N ILE A 5 -0.66 -6.77 15.08
CA ILE A 5 -0.51 -7.88 14.14
C ILE A 5 -0.73 -7.42 12.69
N SER A 6 -1.75 -6.60 12.44
CA SER A 6 -2.01 -6.05 11.09
C SER A 6 -0.87 -5.17 10.58
N LEU A 7 -0.26 -4.35 11.44
CA LEU A 7 0.86 -3.48 11.06
C LEU A 7 2.14 -4.27 10.79
N VAL A 8 2.42 -5.30 11.61
CA VAL A 8 3.56 -6.21 11.39
C VAL A 8 3.36 -7.00 10.08
N ALA A 9 2.16 -7.52 9.84
CA ALA A 9 1.84 -8.21 8.60
C ALA A 9 1.98 -7.29 7.37
N ALA A 10 1.50 -6.06 7.43
CA ALA A 10 1.65 -5.07 6.36
C ALA A 10 3.14 -4.77 6.06
N SER A 11 3.97 -4.70 7.12
CA SER A 11 5.41 -4.47 6.99
C SER A 11 6.12 -5.66 6.30
N ILE A 12 5.80 -6.89 6.71
CA ILE A 12 6.36 -8.11 6.09
C ILE A 12 5.96 -8.20 4.62
N VAL A 13 4.69 -7.93 4.31
CA VAL A 13 4.17 -7.93 2.93
C VAL A 13 4.86 -6.88 2.08
N GLY A 14 5.11 -5.68 2.62
CA GLY A 14 5.89 -4.65 1.94
C GLY A 14 7.30 -5.10 1.60
N VAL A 15 8.02 -5.70 2.54
CA VAL A 15 9.39 -6.22 2.31
C VAL A 15 9.41 -7.33 1.26
N LEU A 16 8.47 -8.28 1.35
CA LEU A 16 8.34 -9.37 0.36
C LEU A 16 8.05 -8.82 -1.04
N ALA A 17 7.16 -7.84 -1.15
CA ALA A 17 6.82 -7.23 -2.43
C ALA A 17 8.01 -6.47 -3.06
N ILE A 18 8.82 -5.77 -2.26
CA ILE A 18 10.07 -5.16 -2.76
C ILE A 18 11.04 -6.24 -3.26
N LEU A 19 11.17 -7.35 -2.53
CA LEU A 19 12.03 -8.46 -2.91
C LEU A 19 11.59 -9.07 -4.25
N VAL A 20 10.28 -9.31 -4.41
CA VAL A 20 9.68 -9.79 -5.66
C VAL A 20 9.89 -8.79 -6.80
N ALA A 21 9.69 -7.49 -6.56
CA ALA A 21 9.88 -6.47 -7.58
C ALA A 21 11.33 -6.38 -8.07
N ARG A 22 12.30 -6.54 -7.16
CA ARG A 22 13.72 -6.65 -7.52
C ARG A 22 14.04 -7.92 -8.31
N LEU A 23 13.45 -9.05 -7.94
CA LEU A 23 13.59 -10.31 -8.69
C LEU A 23 13.03 -10.19 -10.11
N LEU A 24 12.02 -9.35 -10.31
CA LEU A 24 11.39 -9.08 -11.61
C LEU A 24 12.04 -7.92 -12.39
N HIS A 25 13.17 -7.38 -11.89
CA HIS A 25 13.87 -6.23 -12.50
C HIS A 25 12.96 -5.02 -12.78
N LEU A 26 11.95 -4.80 -11.93
CA LEU A 26 11.03 -3.68 -12.07
C LEU A 26 11.72 -2.34 -11.77
N SER A 27 11.21 -1.26 -12.38
CA SER A 27 11.66 0.10 -12.05
C SER A 27 11.46 0.40 -10.56
N GLU A 28 12.22 1.34 -10.02
CA GLU A 28 12.11 1.73 -8.60
C GLU A 28 10.68 2.18 -8.25
N PHE A 29 10.06 2.94 -9.15
CA PHE A 29 8.67 3.37 -9.02
C PHE A 29 7.69 2.17 -8.96
N ALA A 30 7.83 1.20 -9.87
CA ALA A 30 7.00 0.00 -9.87
C ALA A 30 7.23 -0.86 -8.61
N SER A 31 8.46 -0.90 -8.10
CA SER A 31 8.83 -1.63 -6.89
C SER A 31 8.18 -1.03 -5.64
N VAL A 32 8.18 0.30 -5.51
CA VAL A 32 7.50 1.00 -4.40
C VAL A 32 5.99 0.80 -4.48
N THR A 33 5.42 0.89 -5.68
CA THR A 33 3.97 0.69 -5.89
C THR A 33 3.54 -0.74 -5.55
N MET A 34 4.34 -1.74 -5.95
CA MET A 34 4.14 -3.15 -5.60
C MET A 34 4.18 -3.41 -4.10
N ALA A 35 4.98 -2.66 -3.33
CA ALA A 35 5.05 -2.78 -1.88
C ALA A 35 3.91 -2.06 -1.16
N PHE A 36 3.57 -0.87 -1.65
CA PHE A 36 2.59 0.01 -1.02
C PHE A 36 1.17 -0.55 -1.08
N VAL A 37 0.72 -1.01 -2.26
CA VAL A 37 -0.66 -1.48 -2.46
C VAL A 37 -1.03 -2.64 -1.52
N PRO A 38 -0.32 -3.79 -1.54
CA PRO A 38 -0.67 -4.90 -0.67
C PRO A 38 -0.43 -4.58 0.81
N GLY A 39 0.59 -3.76 1.15
CA GLY A 39 0.82 -3.28 2.51
C GLY A 39 -0.38 -2.48 3.05
N MET A 40 -0.91 -1.55 2.26
CA MET A 40 -2.07 -0.74 2.64
C MET A 40 -3.35 -1.57 2.74
N LEU A 41 -3.54 -2.58 1.87
CA LEU A 41 -4.69 -3.49 1.96
C LEU A 41 -4.64 -4.35 3.24
N VAL A 42 -3.46 -4.85 3.62
CA VAL A 42 -3.26 -5.63 4.85
C VAL A 42 -3.40 -4.76 6.10
N ALA A 43 -3.06 -3.48 6.02
CA ALA A 43 -3.24 -2.51 7.09
C ALA A 43 -4.71 -2.10 7.34
N PHE A 44 -5.66 -2.50 6.46
CA PHE A 44 -7.06 -2.09 6.57
C PHE A 44 -7.71 -2.33 7.95
N PRO A 45 -7.53 -3.49 8.63
CA PRO A 45 -8.13 -3.70 9.95
C PRO A 45 -7.60 -2.72 11.01
N ALA A 46 -6.32 -2.34 10.92
CA ALA A 46 -5.72 -1.33 11.79
C ALA A 46 -6.31 0.05 11.49
N ILE A 47 -6.36 0.46 10.22
CA ILE A 47 -6.94 1.74 9.79
C ILE A 47 -8.41 1.86 10.23
N LYS A 48 -9.20 0.81 9.99
CA LYS A 48 -10.61 0.76 10.39
C LYS A 48 -10.78 0.89 11.90
N SER A 49 -9.89 0.28 12.69
CA SER A 49 -9.90 0.40 14.15
C SER A 49 -9.55 1.81 14.63
N PHE A 50 -8.74 2.57 13.87
CA PHE A 50 -8.36 3.94 14.23
C PHE A 50 -9.40 4.98 13.83
N MET A 51 -10.08 4.82 12.69
CA MET A 51 -10.99 5.84 12.16
C MET A 51 -12.31 5.97 12.92
N GLY A 52 -12.70 4.97 13.73
CA GLY A 52 -13.95 4.98 14.52
C GLY A 52 -15.26 5.07 13.71
N THR A 53 -15.16 5.22 12.39
CA THR A 53 -16.26 5.34 11.44
C THR A 53 -16.45 4.03 10.66
N PRO A 54 -17.64 3.80 10.08
CA PRO A 54 -17.91 2.58 9.31
C PRO A 54 -17.22 2.64 7.93
N LEU A 55 -15.89 2.59 7.92
CA LEU A 55 -15.09 2.47 6.70
C LEU A 55 -15.28 1.04 6.14
N ARG A 56 -15.85 0.95 4.94
CA ARG A 56 -15.97 -0.32 4.20
C ARG A 56 -14.68 -0.60 3.44
N PHE A 57 -14.38 -1.88 3.25
CA PHE A 57 -13.16 -2.31 2.54
C PHE A 57 -13.07 -1.71 1.13
N TRP A 58 -14.18 -1.65 0.39
CA TRP A 58 -14.19 -1.07 -0.95
C TRP A 58 -13.83 0.43 -0.97
N GLN A 59 -14.25 1.20 0.04
CA GLN A 59 -13.89 2.63 0.16
C GLN A 59 -12.40 2.78 0.41
N TRP A 60 -11.83 1.90 1.23
CA TRP A 60 -10.39 1.87 1.45
C TRP A 60 -9.62 1.49 0.18
N THR A 61 -10.08 0.48 -0.56
CA THR A 61 -9.47 0.11 -1.85
C THR A 61 -9.48 1.28 -2.84
N ILE A 62 -10.59 2.03 -2.93
CA ILE A 62 -10.67 3.23 -3.77
C ILE A 62 -9.67 4.29 -3.28
N THR A 63 -9.55 4.48 -1.97
CA THR A 63 -8.59 5.43 -1.39
C THR A 63 -7.15 5.05 -1.75
N VAL A 64 -6.79 3.78 -1.62
CA VAL A 64 -5.46 3.27 -2.02
C VAL A 64 -5.24 3.46 -3.52
N ALA A 65 -6.25 3.17 -4.36
CA ALA A 65 -6.16 3.38 -5.80
C ALA A 65 -5.97 4.86 -6.16
N LEU A 66 -6.67 5.78 -5.50
CA LEU A 66 -6.50 7.22 -5.68
C LEU A 66 -5.12 7.69 -5.23
N CYS A 67 -4.56 7.15 -4.14
CA CYS A 67 -3.21 7.45 -3.71
C CYS A 67 -2.17 7.00 -4.75
N VAL A 68 -2.30 5.78 -5.28
CA VAL A 68 -1.41 5.27 -6.34
C VAL A 68 -1.54 6.10 -7.60
N PHE A 69 -2.77 6.42 -8.02
CA PHE A 69 -3.02 7.27 -9.18
C PHE A 69 -2.41 8.67 -9.00
N SER A 70 -2.53 9.26 -7.81
CA SER A 70 -1.93 10.57 -7.51
C SER A 70 -0.40 10.50 -7.51
N ALA A 71 0.19 9.46 -6.90
CA ALA A 71 1.64 9.24 -6.93
C ALA A 71 2.15 9.05 -8.36
N TRP A 72 1.37 8.38 -9.21
CA TRP A 72 1.66 8.24 -10.63
C TRP A 72 1.57 9.55 -11.40
N LEU A 73 0.54 10.38 -11.16
CA LEU A 73 0.45 11.72 -11.75
C LEU A 73 1.63 12.61 -11.34
N ILE A 74 2.04 12.57 -10.06
CA ILE A 74 3.20 13.30 -9.58
C ILE A 74 4.47 12.79 -10.27
N TYR A 75 4.63 11.47 -10.41
CA TYR A 75 5.74 10.88 -11.15
C TYR A 75 5.77 11.31 -12.62
N LEU A 76 4.62 11.46 -13.28
CA LEU A 76 4.58 11.98 -14.66
C LEU A 76 4.97 13.46 -14.78
N VAL A 77 4.74 14.26 -13.72
CA VAL A 77 5.03 15.69 -13.72
C VAL A 77 6.46 15.99 -13.26
N ILE A 78 7.02 15.18 -12.35
CA ILE A 78 8.33 15.41 -11.70
C ILE A 78 9.39 14.39 -12.13
N GLY A 79 8.97 13.16 -12.45
CA GLY A 79 9.84 12.10 -12.97
C GLY A 79 10.13 12.30 -14.46
N PRO A 80 11.25 11.75 -14.95
CA PRO A 80 11.93 12.14 -16.19
C PRO A 80 11.10 12.08 -17.46
#